data_AF-A0A942J678-F1
#
_entry.id   AF-A0A942J678-F1
#
_cell.length_a   1.000
_cell.length_b   1.000
_cell.length_c   1.000
_cell.angle_alpha   90.00
_cell.angle_beta   90.00
_cell.angle_gamma   90.00
#
_symmetry.space_group_name_H-M   'P 1'
#
loop_
_entity.id
_entity.type
_entity.pdbx_description
1 polymer ?
#
loop_
_entity_poly.entity_id
_entity_poly.type
_entity_poly.pdbx_seq_one_letter_code
_entity_poly.pdbx_strand_id
1 'polypeptide(L)'
;MIESHYAEGDAAVAELDSMMAGLFEELRIQPHHPTARFEPWPGKSHISGWQFFKIRFALPGLTGAANTGRLMYLVNRDAMEIYPLIVYTHKQYETRPPEKQLMRIIKDLAKLLRNH
;
A
#
# COMPACT_ATOMS: atom_id res chain seq x y z
N MET A 1 8.17 -6.38 1.20
CA MET A 1 7.82 -7.80 0.95
C MET A 1 6.30 -7.85 0.91
N ILE A 2 5.71 -8.02 -0.28
CA ILE A 2 4.27 -8.22 -0.44
C ILE A 2 4.05 -9.68 -0.01
N GLU A 3 3.30 -9.92 1.07
CA GLU A 3 2.90 -11.29 1.45
C GLU A 3 1.89 -11.79 0.42
N SER A 4 2.39 -12.28 -0.72
CA SER A 4 1.60 -12.71 -1.87
C SER A 4 1.04 -14.11 -1.64
N HIS A 5 0.08 -14.23 -0.73
CA HIS A 5 -0.77 -15.42 -0.60
C HIS A 5 -1.81 -15.52 -1.74
N TYR A 6 -1.69 -14.73 -2.81
CA TYR A 6 -2.72 -14.59 -3.87
C TYR A 6 -2.32 -15.14 -5.22
N ALA A 7 -1.04 -15.35 -5.46
CA ALA A 7 -0.54 -15.85 -6.71
C ALA A 7 0.01 -17.26 -6.48
N GLU A 8 -0.79 -18.26 -6.81
CA GLU A 8 -0.34 -19.65 -6.83
C GLU A 8 0.17 -19.96 -8.24
N GLY A 9 1.49 -20.02 -8.38
CA GLY A 9 2.19 -20.28 -9.64
C GLY A 9 2.92 -19.06 -10.22
N ASP A 10 4.07 -19.32 -10.86
CA ASP A 10 5.03 -18.28 -11.30
C ASP A 10 4.40 -17.23 -12.23
N ALA A 11 3.45 -17.63 -13.09
CA ALA A 11 2.78 -16.73 -14.01
C ALA A 11 1.86 -15.71 -13.30
N ALA A 12 1.12 -16.15 -12.28
CA ALA A 12 0.24 -15.27 -11.51
C ALA A 12 1.06 -14.29 -10.63
N VAL A 13 2.23 -14.73 -10.15
CA VAL A 13 3.14 -13.86 -9.39
C VAL A 13 3.70 -12.77 -10.28
N ALA A 14 4.17 -13.14 -11.48
CA ALA A 14 4.70 -12.18 -12.45
C ALA A 14 3.65 -11.14 -12.90
N GLU A 15 2.40 -11.57 -13.09
CA GLU A 15 1.31 -10.65 -13.45
C GLU A 15 1.00 -9.66 -12.32
N LEU A 16 0.96 -10.14 -11.07
CA LEU A 16 0.79 -9.28 -9.90
C LEU A 16 1.94 -8.28 -9.76
N ASP A 17 3.18 -8.72 -9.93
CA ASP A 17 4.36 -7.86 -9.86
C ASP A 17 4.34 -6.78 -10.94
N SER A 18 4.00 -7.14 -12.19
CA SER A 18 3.90 -6.20 -13.29
C SER A 18 2.81 -5.15 -13.03
N MET A 19 1.65 -5.57 -12.52
CA MET A 19 0.56 -4.66 -12.17
C MET A 19 0.96 -3.73 -11.01
N MET A 20 1.61 -4.26 -9.97
CA MET A 20 2.09 -3.45 -8.85
C MET A 20 3.15 -2.44 -9.28
N ALA A 21 4.06 -2.84 -10.18
CA ALA A 21 5.06 -1.93 -10.75
C ALA A 21 4.40 -0.78 -11.53
N GLY A 22 3.38 -1.07 -12.35
CA GLY A 22 2.59 -0.05 -13.04
C GLY A 22 1.90 0.91 -12.08
N LEU A 23 1.22 0.37 -11.05
CA LEU A 23 0.58 1.17 -10.01
C LEU A 23 1.58 2.09 -9.28
N PHE A 24 2.78 1.60 -8.98
CA PHE A 24 3.79 2.42 -8.32
C PHE A 24 4.33 3.53 -9.21
N GLU A 25 4.50 3.30 -10.52
CA GLU A 25 4.89 4.38 -11.43
C GLU A 25 3.80 5.43 -11.58
N GLU A 26 2.53 5.01 -11.67
CA GLU A 26 1.39 5.93 -11.65
C GLU A 26 1.35 6.77 -10.37
N LEU A 27 1.54 6.13 -9.20
CA LEU A 27 1.57 6.83 -7.92
C LEU A 27 2.80 7.72 -7.76
N ARG A 28 3.91 7.42 -8.44
CA ARG A 28 5.10 8.28 -8.45
C ARG A 28 4.82 9.58 -9.20
N ILE A 29 4.10 9.50 -10.31
CA ILE A 29 3.72 10.66 -11.13
C ILE A 29 2.56 11.43 -10.48
N GLN A 30 1.57 10.71 -9.96
CA GLN A 30 0.36 11.28 -9.34
C GLN A 30 0.08 10.65 -7.97
N PRO A 31 0.79 11.06 -6.90
CA PRO A 31 0.63 10.46 -5.56
C PRO A 31 -0.78 10.56 -4.98
N HIS A 32 -1.55 11.55 -5.43
CA HIS A 32 -2.95 11.79 -5.06
C HIS A 32 -3.90 11.28 -6.15
N HIS A 33 -3.65 10.06 -6.64
CA HIS A 33 -4.49 9.42 -7.65
C HIS A 33 -5.99 9.58 -7.31
N PRO A 34 -6.90 9.81 -8.27
CA PRO A 34 -8.32 10.12 -7.98
C PRO A 34 -9.05 9.09 -7.12
N THR A 35 -8.62 7.83 -7.16
CA THR A 35 -9.16 6.74 -6.34
C THR A 35 -8.45 6.56 -4.99
N ALA A 36 -7.33 7.26 -4.78
CA ALA A 36 -6.67 7.34 -3.49
C ALA A 36 -7.51 8.16 -2.50
N ARG A 37 -7.46 7.76 -1.24
CA ARG A 37 -8.17 8.41 -0.14
C ARG A 37 -7.21 8.60 1.02
N PHE A 38 -7.30 9.76 1.66
CA PHE A 38 -6.61 10.02 2.92
C PHE A 38 -7.08 9.04 3.98
N GLU A 39 -6.14 8.57 4.79
CA GLU A 39 -6.39 7.67 5.90
C GLU A 39 -5.93 8.30 7.22
N PRO A 40 -6.69 8.12 8.32
CA PRO A 40 -6.22 8.54 9.62
C PRO A 40 -5.00 7.70 10.03
N TRP A 41 -4.01 8.37 10.62
CA TRP A 41 -2.83 7.72 11.16
C TRP A 41 -3.21 6.69 12.24
N PRO A 42 -2.58 5.50 12.27
CA PRO A 42 -2.82 4.52 13.33
C PRO A 42 -2.15 4.96 14.63
N GLY A 43 -2.93 5.37 15.62
CA GLY A 43 -2.43 5.82 16.92
C GLY A 43 -1.34 6.89 16.81
N LYS A 44 -0.31 6.81 17.66
CA LYS A 44 0.83 7.75 17.70
C LYS A 44 1.95 7.34 16.71
N SER A 45 1.61 7.20 15.43
CA SER A 45 2.56 6.81 14.36
C SER A 45 2.82 7.91 13.32
N HIS A 46 2.21 9.08 13.48
CA HIS A 46 2.38 10.22 12.59
C HIS A 46 3.87 10.55 12.34
N ILE A 47 4.20 10.77 11.07
CA ILE A 47 5.53 11.22 10.63
C ILE A 47 5.36 12.60 10.00
N SER A 48 6.09 13.60 10.49
CA SER A 48 6.00 14.97 9.97
C SER A 48 6.38 15.04 8.50
N GLY A 49 5.63 15.80 7.70
CA GLY A 49 5.82 15.95 6.26
C GLY A 49 5.27 14.78 5.42
N TRP A 50 4.81 13.70 6.06
CA TRP A 50 4.21 12.57 5.38
C TRP A 50 2.68 12.61 5.47
N GLN A 51 2.04 12.01 4.48
CA GLN A 51 0.59 11.81 4.41
C GLN A 51 0.30 10.34 4.19
N PHE A 52 -0.74 9.81 4.85
CA PHE A 52 -1.11 8.41 4.76
C PHE A 52 -2.32 8.22 3.85
N PHE A 53 -2.17 7.35 2.86
CA PHE A 53 -3.17 7.11 1.83
C PHE A 53 -3.50 5.63 1.69
N LYS A 54 -4.70 5.39 1.15
CA LYS A 54 -5.13 4.09 0.67
C LYS A 54 -5.68 4.23 -0.74
N ILE A 55 -5.28 3.32 -1.62
CA ILE A 55 -5.83 3.16 -2.97
C ILE A 55 -6.37 1.74 -3.14
N ARG A 56 -7.44 1.63 -3.93
CA ARG A 56 -8.00 0.35 -4.37
C ARG A 56 -7.59 0.11 -5.81
N PHE A 57 -7.27 -1.14 -6.13
CA PHE A 57 -6.94 -1.58 -7.47
C PHE A 57 -7.59 -2.94 -7.75
N ALA A 58 -7.76 -3.25 -9.02
CA ALA A 58 -8.28 -4.55 -9.45
C ALA A 58 -7.13 -5.55 -9.51
N LEU A 59 -7.32 -6.72 -8.91
CA LEU A 59 -6.42 -7.86 -9.04
C LEU A 59 -6.85 -8.66 -10.28
N PRO A 60 -5.97 -8.78 -11.29
CA PRO A 60 -6.27 -9.59 -12.46
C PRO A 60 -6.44 -11.06 -12.07
N GLY A 61 -7.30 -11.77 -12.81
CA GLY A 61 -7.59 -13.19 -12.57
C GLY A 61 -8.57 -13.50 -11.42
N LEU A 62 -8.93 -12.52 -10.59
CA LEU A 62 -9.88 -12.71 -9.48
C LEU A 62 -11.25 -12.10 -9.80
N THR A 63 -12.32 -12.69 -9.27
CA THR A 63 -13.71 -12.20 -9.46
C THR A 63 -14.37 -11.88 -8.11
N GLY A 64 -15.43 -11.06 -8.14
CA GLY A 64 -16.17 -10.66 -6.95
C GLY A 64 -15.35 -9.84 -5.94
N ALA A 65 -15.66 -9.96 -4.64
CA ALA A 65 -14.97 -9.22 -3.57
C ALA A 65 -13.46 -9.54 -3.46
N ALA A 66 -13.00 -10.65 -4.03
CA ALA A 66 -11.60 -11.03 -4.10
C ALA A 66 -10.82 -10.24 -5.17
N ASN A 67 -11.50 -9.63 -6.15
CA ASN A 67 -10.86 -8.80 -7.18
C ASN A 67 -10.31 -7.49 -6.61
N THR A 68 -10.80 -7.00 -5.47
CA THR A 68 -10.34 -5.70 -4.96
C THR A 68 -9.09 -5.84 -4.08
N GLY A 69 -7.94 -5.50 -4.65
CA GLY A 69 -6.71 -5.22 -3.94
C GLY A 69 -6.70 -3.81 -3.32
N ARG A 70 -5.93 -3.66 -2.25
CA ARG A 70 -5.78 -2.42 -1.50
C ARG A 70 -4.31 -2.21 -1.19
N LEU A 71 -3.82 -1.03 -1.49
CA LEU A 71 -2.48 -0.59 -1.10
C LEU A 71 -2.65 0.56 -0.12
N MET A 72 -2.00 0.45 1.05
CA MET A 72 -1.76 1.61 1.91
C MET A 72 -0.32 2.07 1.73
N TYR A 73 -0.11 3.38 1.65
CA TYR A 73 1.19 3.98 1.33
C TYR A 73 1.34 5.36 1.96
N LEU A 74 2.58 5.80 2.14
CA LEU A 74 2.92 7.15 2.56
C LEU A 74 3.36 8.00 1.36
N VAL A 75 3.05 9.28 1.43
CA VAL A 75 3.46 10.30 0.45
C VAL A 75 4.14 11.45 1.17
N ASN A 76 5.32 11.85 0.72
CA ASN A 76 5.94 13.10 1.08
C ASN A 76 6.05 13.96 -0.18
N ARG A 77 5.31 15.07 -0.19
CA ARG A 77 5.24 15.97 -1.36
C ARG A 77 6.52 16.77 -1.54
N ASP A 78 7.09 17.24 -0.44
CA ASP A 78 8.26 18.11 -0.47
C ASP A 78 9.48 17.33 -0.95
N ALA A 79 9.57 16.05 -0.59
CA ALA A 79 10.62 15.14 -1.06
C ALA A 79 10.28 14.44 -2.39
N MET A 80 9.04 14.57 -2.90
CA MET A 80 8.52 13.80 -4.04
C MET A 80 8.66 12.29 -3.87
N GLU A 81 8.44 11.79 -2.66
CA GLU A 81 8.64 10.39 -2.32
C GLU A 81 7.31 9.67 -2.03
N ILE A 82 7.26 8.40 -2.41
CA ILE A 82 6.19 7.47 -2.04
C ILE A 82 6.81 6.24 -1.38
N TYR A 83 6.19 5.77 -0.30
CA TYR A 83 6.60 4.54 0.38
C TYR A 83 5.42 3.59 0.51
N PRO A 84 5.40 2.46 -0.22
CA PRO A 84 4.38 1.44 -0.04
C PRO A 84 4.52 0.78 1.34
N LEU A 85 3.41 0.65 2.07
CA LEU A 85 3.42 0.07 3.42
C LEU A 85 2.91 -1.37 3.42
N ILE A 86 1.71 -1.59 2.86
CA ILE A 86 1.07 -2.90 2.85
C ILE A 86 0.10 -3.03 1.68
N VAL A 87 0.14 -4.19 1.04
CA VAL A 87 -0.83 -4.63 0.04
C VAL A 87 -1.67 -5.74 0.66
N TYR A 88 -3.00 -5.66 0.50
CA TYR A 88 -3.91 -6.66 1.03
C TYR A 88 -5.24 -6.70 0.25
N THR A 89 -6.04 -7.76 0.42
CA THR A 89 -7.40 -7.83 -0.13
C THR A 89 -8.47 -7.87 0.96
N HIS A 90 -9.72 -7.75 0.55
CA HIS A 90 -10.87 -7.95 1.42
C HIS A 90 -10.88 -9.33 2.10
N LYS A 91 -10.34 -10.38 1.47
CA LYS A 91 -10.31 -11.74 2.06
C LYS A 91 -9.31 -11.83 3.23
N GLN A 92 -8.18 -11.14 3.15
CA GLN A 92 -7.21 -11.04 4.24
C GLN A 92 -7.72 -10.14 5.37
N TYR A 93 -8.22 -8.97 5.00
CA TYR A 93 -8.79 -8.00 5.94
C TYR A 93 -10.04 -7.41 5.31
N GLU A 94 -11.19 -7.74 5.90
CA GLU A 94 -12.48 -7.19 5.48
C GLU A 94 -12.41 -5.65 5.46
N THR A 95 -11.77 -5.10 6.49
CA THR A 95 -11.55 -3.67 6.68
C THR A 95 -10.06 -3.30 6.61
N ARG A 96 -9.60 -2.40 7.49
CA ARG A 96 -8.20 -1.98 7.59
C ARG A 96 -7.42 -3.04 8.40
N PRO A 97 -6.15 -3.33 8.06
CA PRO A 97 -5.32 -4.20 8.89
C PRO A 97 -5.26 -3.70 10.34
N PRO A 98 -5.06 -4.60 11.33
CA PRO A 98 -5.05 -4.25 12.75
C PRO A 98 -4.17 -3.05 13.08
N GLU A 99 -4.67 -2.14 13.92
CA GLU A 99 -3.98 -0.88 14.24
C GLU A 99 -2.55 -1.11 14.75
N LYS A 100 -2.36 -2.10 15.63
CA LYS A 100 -1.04 -2.46 16.16
C LYS A 100 -0.06 -2.86 15.07
N GLN A 101 -0.51 -3.58 14.04
CA GLN A 101 0.33 -4.01 12.93
C GLN A 101 0.75 -2.81 12.08
N LEU A 102 -0.20 -1.96 11.71
CA LEU A 102 0.09 -0.76 10.92
C LEU A 102 1.00 0.23 11.67
N MET A 103 0.75 0.42 12.97
CA MET A 103 1.62 1.24 13.81
C MET A 103 3.06 0.70 13.84
N ARG A 104 3.24 -0.63 13.89
CA ARG A 104 4.57 -1.24 13.85
C ARG A 104 5.28 -0.96 12.53
N ILE A 105 4.62 -1.26 11.40
CA ILE A 105 5.17 -1.06 10.05
C ILE A 105 5.59 0.40 9.85
N ILE A 106 4.72 1.36 10.20
CA ILE A 106 5.00 2.79 10.03
C ILE A 106 6.16 3.23 10.94
N LYS A 107 6.22 2.75 12.18
CA LYS A 107 7.32 3.10 13.10
C LYS A 107 8.66 2.54 12.63
N ASP A 108 8.66 1.35 12.05
CA ASP A 108 9.88 0.75 11.50
C ASP A 108 10.34 1.51 10.24
N LEU A 109 9.41 1.89 9.35
CA LEU A 109 9.73 2.78 8.24
C LEU A 109 10.26 4.14 8.72
N ALA A 110 9.65 4.74 9.74
CA ALA A 110 10.11 6.01 10.30
C ALA A 110 11.55 5.95 10.84
N LYS A 111 12.02 4.77 11.28
CA LYS A 111 13.43 4.59 11.67
C LYS A 111 14.33 4.56 10.44
N LEU A 112 13.91 3.91 9.35
CA LEU A 112 14.67 3.87 8.09
C LEU A 112 14.81 5.26 7.49
N LEU A 113 13.72 6.04 7.44
CA LEU A 113 13.71 7.40 6.90
C LEU A 113 14.57 8.40 7.68
N ARG A 114 14.96 8.10 8.93
CA ARG A 114 15.85 8.95 9.75
C ARG A 114 17.33 8.64 9.58
N ASN A 115 17.65 7.50 8.95
CA ASN A 115 19.03 7.02 8.78
C ASN A 115 19.56 7.28 7.36
N HIS A 116 18.79 7.99 6.52
CA HIS A 116 19.15 8.50 5.21
C HIS A 116 19.08 10.02 5.23
#